data_AF-A0A955F1A0-F1
#
_entry.id   AF-A0A955F1A0-F1
#
_cell.length_a   1.000
_cell.length_b   1.000
_cell.length_c   1.000
_cell.angle_alpha   90.00
_cell.angle_beta   90.00
_cell.angle_gamma   90.00
#
_symmetry.space_group_name_H-M   'P 1'
#
loop_
_entity.id
_entity.type
_entity.pdbx_description
1 polymer ?
#
loop_
_entity_poly.entity_id
_entity_poly.type
_entity_poly.pdbx_seq_one_letter_code
_entity_poly.pdbx_strand_id
1 'polypeptide(L)'
;NGQFEIIMNPGEVAQGKPKETTWTFHRPIQSYVKGLSEAGFAVEALEEWPSMRQSTGGRQAAEFNRVRREIPLFLGIRARKIRD
;
A
#
# COMPACT_ATOMS: atom_id res chain seq x y z
N ASN A 1 -6.78 -15.78 -6.44
CA ASN A 1 -5.64 -15.08 -7.05
C ASN A 1 -5.76 -13.60 -6.74
N GLY A 2 -5.02 -13.06 -5.76
CA GLY A 2 -5.12 -11.64 -5.35
C GLY A 2 -4.55 -10.65 -6.38
N GLN A 3 -4.70 -10.93 -7.68
CA GLN A 3 -4.19 -10.14 -8.79
C GLN A 3 -5.37 -9.63 -9.60
N PHE A 4 -5.44 -8.32 -9.80
CA PHE A 4 -6.54 -7.69 -10.55
C PHE A 4 -6.10 -6.33 -11.10
N GLU A 5 -6.72 -5.89 -12.20
CA GLU A 5 -6.53 -4.55 -12.71
C GLU A 5 -7.24 -3.52 -11.82
N ILE A 6 -6.59 -2.38 -11.61
CA ILE A 6 -7.16 -1.24 -10.91
C ILE A 6 -7.08 0.00 -11.80
N ILE A 7 -8.09 0.86 -11.71
CA ILE A 7 -8.10 2.19 -12.34
C ILE A 7 -7.26 3.14 -11.47
N MET A 8 -6.26 3.76 -12.06
CA MET A 8 -5.31 4.65 -11.36
C MET A 8 -5.79 6.09 -11.29
N ASN A 9 -6.73 6.48 -12.15
CA ASN A 9 -7.30 7.82 -12.23
C ASN A 9 -8.83 7.86 -12.01
N PRO A 10 -9.38 7.22 -10.95
CA PRO A 10 -10.82 7.06 -10.79
C PRO A 10 -11.59 8.39 -10.75
N GLY A 11 -10.98 9.45 -10.19
CA GLY A 11 -11.59 10.78 -10.14
C GLY A 11 -11.73 11.44 -11.51
N GLU A 12 -10.80 11.19 -12.44
CA GLU A 12 -10.87 11.73 -13.80
C GLU A 12 -11.82 10.93 -14.69
N VAL A 13 -11.86 9.60 -14.51
CA VAL A 13 -12.83 8.74 -15.19
C VAL A 13 -14.26 9.14 -14.82
N ALA A 14 -14.51 9.49 -13.55
CA ALA A 14 -15.80 10.02 -13.12
C ALA A 14 -16.20 11.35 -13.80
N GLN A 15 -15.23 12.06 -14.39
CA GLN A 15 -15.43 13.29 -15.16
C GLN A 15 -15.43 13.06 -16.67
N GLY A 16 -15.41 11.79 -17.12
CA GLY A 16 -15.47 11.41 -18.54
C GLY A 16 -14.12 11.32 -19.24
N LYS A 17 -12.99 11.41 -18.51
CA LYS A 17 -11.66 11.19 -19.12
C LYS A 17 -11.37 9.70 -19.32
N PRO A 18 -10.46 9.32 -20.24
CA PRO A 18 -10.06 7.93 -20.45
C PRO A 18 -9.53 7.27 -19.18
N LYS A 19 -9.77 5.95 -19.05
CA LYS A 19 -9.24 5.15 -17.94
C LYS A 19 -7.76 4.86 -18.13
N GLU A 20 -6.99 5.01 -17.06
CA GLU A 20 -5.63 4.51 -16.94
C GLU A 20 -5.63 3.33 -15.97
N THR A 21 -5.11 2.18 -16.38
CA THR A 21 -5.13 0.95 -15.57
C THR A 21 -3.72 0.45 -15.28
N THR A 22 -3.58 -0.25 -14.15
CA THR A 22 -2.38 -1.03 -13.80
C THR A 22 -2.76 -2.32 -13.09
N TRP A 23 -1.81 -3.25 -13.00
CA TRP A 23 -1.99 -4.51 -12.28
C TRP A 23 -1.64 -4.37 -10.80
N THR A 24 -2.55 -4.81 -9.93
CA THR A 24 -2.34 -4.90 -8.48
C THR A 24 -2.09 -6.34 -8.06
N PHE A 25 -1.19 -6.53 -7.08
CA PHE A 25 -0.81 -7.83 -6.54
C PHE A 25 -1.03 -7.83 -5.02
N HIS A 26 -2.27 -8.01 -4.59
CA HIS A 26 -2.60 -8.10 -3.17
C HIS A 26 -2.05 -9.39 -2.55
N ARG A 27 -1.33 -9.24 -1.44
CA ARG A 27 -0.85 -10.32 -0.57
C ARG A 27 -0.98 -9.89 0.89
N PRO A 28 -1.43 -10.77 1.80
CA PRO A 28 -1.43 -10.47 3.23
C PRO A 28 0.01 -10.33 3.74
N ILE A 29 0.21 -9.60 4.85
CA ILE A 29 1.52 -9.42 5.49
C ILE A 29 2.22 -10.75 5.76
N GLN A 30 1.46 -11.76 6.20
CA GLN A 30 1.95 -13.12 6.42
C GLN A 30 2.67 -13.71 5.19
N SER A 31 2.20 -13.42 3.97
CA SER A 31 2.84 -13.93 2.76
C SER A 31 4.26 -13.37 2.57
N TYR A 32 4.47 -12.09 2.90
CA TYR A 32 5.78 -11.46 2.82
C TYR A 32 6.72 -12.01 3.89
N VAL A 33 6.25 -12.15 5.14
CA VAL A 33 7.05 -12.71 6.24
C VAL A 33 7.43 -14.16 5.96
N LYS A 34 6.49 -14.98 5.51
CA LYS A 34 6.74 -16.38 5.11
C LYS A 34 7.76 -16.45 3.97
N GLY A 35 7.57 -15.65 2.91
CA GLY A 35 8.48 -15.63 1.77
C GLY A 35 9.92 -15.23 2.15
N LEU A 36 10.07 -14.24 3.04
CA LEU A 36 11.38 -13.86 3.59
C LEU A 36 12.02 -14.98 4.40
N SER A 37 11.24 -15.63 5.27
CA SER A 37 11.71 -16.77 6.08
C SER A 37 12.15 -17.94 5.22
N GLU A 38 11.36 -18.31 4.21
CA GLU A 38 11.69 -19.39 3.27
C GLU A 38 12.94 -19.08 2.43
N ALA A 39 13.21 -17.78 2.20
CA ALA A 39 14.42 -17.31 1.53
C ALA A 39 15.64 -17.17 2.47
N GLY A 40 15.54 -17.58 3.74
CA GLY A 40 16.64 -17.54 4.71
C GLY A 40 16.88 -16.16 5.34
N PHE A 41 15.85 -15.31 5.43
CA PHE A 41 15.93 -14.02 6.09
C PHE A 41 15.17 -14.02 7.42
N ALA A 42 15.77 -13.40 8.45
CA ALA A 42 15.08 -13.01 9.68
C ALA A 42 14.51 -11.60 9.51
N VAL A 43 13.22 -11.41 9.81
CA VAL A 43 12.61 -10.08 9.86
C VAL A 43 13.01 -9.37 11.16
N GLU A 44 13.60 -8.19 11.04
CA GLU A 44 14.13 -7.43 12.17
C GLU A 44 13.28 -6.22 12.55
N ALA A 45 12.55 -5.68 11.58
CA ALA A 45 11.61 -4.59 11.79
C ALA A 45 10.49 -4.63 10.76
N LEU A 46 9.31 -4.19 11.19
CA LEU A 46 8.15 -3.96 10.36
C LEU A 46 7.57 -2.60 10.74
N GLU A 47 7.36 -1.74 9.76
CA GLU A 47 6.79 -0.42 9.94
C GLU A 47 5.60 -0.21 9.01
N GLU A 48 4.54 0.41 9.53
CA GLU A 48 3.33 0.75 8.79
C GLU A 48 3.27 2.26 8.63
N TRP A 49 3.47 2.75 7.40
CA TRP A 49 3.62 4.18 7.15
C TRP A 49 2.32 4.81 6.64
N PRO A 50 1.79 5.83 7.34
CA PRO A 50 0.66 6.61 6.87
C PRO A 50 1.07 7.53 5.70
N SER A 51 0.09 8.04 4.97
CA SER A 51 0.34 9.03 3.92
C SER A 51 0.42 10.43 4.52
N MET A 52 1.56 11.12 4.35
CA MET A 52 1.72 12.52 4.77
C MET A 52 1.06 13.54 3.81
N ARG A 53 0.33 13.06 2.80
CA ARG A 53 -0.40 13.93 1.87
C ARG A 53 -1.53 14.65 2.60
N GLN A 54 -1.53 15.98 2.54
CA GLN A 54 -2.61 16.80 3.07
C GLN A 54 -3.61 17.20 1.98
N SER A 55 -4.88 16.90 2.21
CA SER A 55 -5.99 17.43 1.44
C SER A 55 -6.34 18.83 1.95
N THR A 56 -6.36 19.83 1.08
CA THR A 56 -6.65 21.24 1.40
C THR A 56 -7.98 21.75 0.82
N GLY A 57 -8.66 20.97 -0.03
CA GLY A 57 -9.88 21.39 -0.73
C GLY A 57 -11.10 20.50 -0.46
N GLY A 58 -12.27 21.13 -0.32
CA GLY A 58 -13.59 20.48 -0.28
C GLY A 58 -14.06 20.03 1.12
N ARG A 59 -15.36 19.73 1.23
CA ARG A 59 -16.01 19.33 2.49
C ARG A 59 -15.44 18.05 3.11
N GLN A 60 -14.81 17.19 2.30
CA GLN A 60 -14.29 15.88 2.71
C GLN A 60 -12.81 15.91 3.13
N ALA A 61 -12.14 17.08 3.06
CA ALA A 61 -10.71 17.19 3.31
C ALA A 61 -10.32 16.71 4.72
N ALA A 62 -11.11 17.04 5.74
CA ALA A 62 -10.86 16.63 7.13
C ALA A 62 -10.87 15.10 7.29
N GLU A 63 -11.90 14.42 6.77
CA GLU A 63 -12.01 12.96 6.83
C GLU A 63 -10.91 12.27 6.03
N PHE A 64 -10.54 12.76 4.84
CA PHE A 64 -9.41 12.20 4.10
C PHE A 64 -8.09 12.33 4.84
N ASN A 65 -7.84 13.47 5.50
CA ASN A 65 -6.65 13.66 6.30
C ASN A 65 -6.63 12.74 7.53
N ARG A 66 -7.79 12.50 8.14
CA ARG A 66 -7.95 11.54 9.24
C ARG A 66 -7.65 10.11 8.79
N VAL A 67 -8.32 9.63 7.74
CA VAL A 67 -8.14 8.26 7.20
C VAL A 67 -6.69 8.01 6.78
N ARG A 68 -6.01 9.00 6.20
CA ARG A 68 -4.58 8.89 5.81
C ARG A 68 -3.63 8.67 6.99
N ARG A 69 -4.02 9.08 8.20
CA ARG A 69 -3.27 8.85 9.44
C ARG A 69 -3.66 7.53 10.11
N GLU A 70 -4.90 7.09 9.94
CA GLU A 70 -5.44 5.87 10.56
C GLU A 70 -5.12 4.60 9.77
N ILE A 71 -5.08 4.67 8.44
CA ILE A 71 -4.86 3.52 7.56
C ILE A 71 -3.49 3.64 6.88
N PRO A 72 -2.56 2.70 7.09
CA PRO A 72 -1.24 2.76 6.47
C PRO A 72 -1.34 2.58 4.95
N LEU A 73 -0.55 3.38 4.23
CA LEU A 73 -0.46 3.29 2.78
C LEU A 73 0.71 2.40 2.34
N PHE A 74 1.77 2.37 3.15
CA PHE A 74 2.98 1.61 2.84
C PHE A 74 3.37 0.69 3.99
N LEU A 75 4.00 -0.42 3.64
CA LEU A 75 4.60 -1.36 4.58
C LEU A 75 6.11 -1.37 4.34
N GLY A 76 6.88 -1.01 5.37
CA GLY A 76 8.33 -1.17 5.40
C GLY A 76 8.69 -2.47 6.11
N ILE A 77 9.52 -3.32 5.48
CA ILE A 77 10.06 -4.52 6.13
C ILE A 77 11.57 -4.47 6.02
N ARG A 78 12.26 -4.57 7.16
CA ARG A 78 13.71 -4.79 7.22
C ARG A 78 13.98 -6.22 7.61
N ALA A 79 14.79 -6.91 6.82
CA ALA A 79 15.18 -8.28 7.06
C ALA A 79 16.68 -8.48 6.87
N ARG A 80 17.27 -9.38 7.65
CA ARG A 80 18.68 -9.74 7.58
C ARG A 80 18.82 -11.18 7.12
N LYS A 81 19.71 -11.42 6.16
CA LYS A 81 20.03 -12.79 5.72
C LYS A 81 20.71 -13.53 6.87
N ILE A 82 20.18 -14.69 7.23
CA ILE A 82 20.83 -15.60 8.17
C ILE A 82 21.98 -16.26 7.39
N ARG A 83 23.21 -16.11 7.89
CA ARG A 83 24.35 -16.87 7.36
C ARG A 83 24.32 -18.24 8.03
N ASP A 84 24.56 -19.28 7.22
CA ASP A 84 24.87 -20.61 7.74
C ASP A 84 26.18 -20.59 8.52
#